data_AF-A0A651GAY0-F1
#
_entry.id   AF-A0A651GAY0-F1
#
_cell.length_a   1.000
_cell.length_b   1.000
_cell.length_c   1.000
_cell.angle_alpha   90.00
_cell.angle_beta   90.00
_cell.angle_gamma   90.00
#
_symmetry.space_group_name_H-M   'P 1'
#
loop_
_entity.id
_entity.type
_entity.pdbx_description
1 polymer ?
#
loop_
_entity_poly.entity_id
_entity_poly.type
_entity_poly.pdbx_seq_one_letter_code
_entity_poly.pdbx_strand_id
1 'polypeptide(L)'
;MMKEYQNQFLLTSFTWLLMTLLLFSSCGTDSNDANDVTFSDGIHEEILETLDEEMLDTIEHELEMPIHRGSNPPFIESFYGDHAGSDGITFVMAPNIRKSTNVPTDPPEGGQQFLDNYVRLSNQNPDLYTIDFDRRHIDREPFYGSGAYIIGEDNRFSVFAIQMSDRPGGVAISMNIFSGIVSAHGIEEAHYAFFLVDNGGASGFIPNGTGRTFEDGEGIAEISVWPE
;
A
#
# COMPACT_ATOMS: atom_id res chain seq x y z
N MET A 1 -55.00 40.31 -62.06
CA MET A 1 -54.22 40.00 -63.27
C MET A 1 -52.90 40.78 -63.19
N MET A 2 -51.86 40.20 -62.61
CA MET A 2 -50.47 40.64 -62.70
C MET A 2 -49.56 39.57 -62.07
N LYS A 3 -48.82 38.86 -62.94
CA LYS A 3 -47.41 38.43 -62.83
C LYS A 3 -47.02 37.65 -61.56
N GLU A 4 -46.82 36.33 -61.53
CA GLU A 4 -45.98 35.46 -62.38
C GLU A 4 -44.60 36.04 -62.74
N TYR A 5 -43.56 35.26 -62.45
CA TYR A 5 -42.11 35.54 -62.54
C TYR A 5 -41.56 36.46 -61.46
N GLN A 6 -40.88 35.90 -60.45
CA GLN A 6 -39.49 36.22 -60.11
C GLN A 6 -38.90 35.09 -59.25
N ASN A 7 -37.59 34.86 -59.43
CA ASN A 7 -36.68 34.07 -58.59
C ASN A 7 -36.44 32.59 -58.96
N GLN A 8 -36.17 32.33 -60.24
CA GLN A 8 -35.07 31.43 -60.62
C GLN A 8 -33.76 32.25 -60.71
N PHE A 9 -33.23 32.72 -59.58
CA PHE A 9 -31.92 33.38 -59.56
C PHE A 9 -31.28 33.39 -58.16
N LEU A 10 -31.24 32.23 -57.50
CA LEU A 10 -30.43 32.02 -56.30
C LEU A 10 -29.72 30.67 -56.37
N LEU A 11 -29.02 30.43 -57.48
CA LEU A 11 -27.85 29.57 -57.48
C LEU A 11 -26.63 30.46 -57.68
N THR A 12 -25.53 30.10 -57.02
CA THR A 12 -24.18 30.69 -57.11
C THR A 12 -23.96 32.02 -56.40
N SER A 13 -23.95 32.00 -55.06
CA SER A 13 -23.02 32.78 -54.21
C SER A 13 -23.29 32.51 -52.73
N PHE A 14 -22.95 31.30 -52.27
CA PHE A 14 -22.88 31.00 -50.84
C PHE A 14 -21.82 29.92 -50.56
N THR A 15 -20.62 30.19 -51.05
CA THR A 15 -19.39 29.46 -50.71
C THR A 15 -18.31 30.54 -50.69
N TRP A 16 -17.51 30.57 -49.62
CA TRP A 16 -16.45 31.56 -49.29
C TRP A 16 -16.78 32.58 -48.19
N LEU A 17 -17.25 32.15 -47.01
CA LEU A 17 -17.03 32.93 -45.76
C LEU A 17 -17.13 32.11 -44.46
N LEU A 18 -16.55 30.90 -44.40
CA LEU A 18 -16.49 30.14 -43.14
C LEU A 18 -15.16 29.38 -42.98
N MET A 19 -14.04 30.06 -43.22
CA MET A 19 -12.72 29.44 -43.13
C MET A 19 -11.65 30.45 -42.71
N THR A 20 -11.85 31.13 -41.58
CA THR A 20 -10.80 31.91 -40.88
C THR A 20 -11.37 32.46 -39.59
N LEU A 21 -11.36 31.69 -38.49
CA LEU A 21 -11.29 32.17 -37.08
C LEU A 21 -11.49 31.00 -36.08
N LEU A 22 -10.56 30.03 -36.05
CA LEU A 22 -10.42 29.10 -34.91
C LEU A 22 -8.95 28.67 -34.73
N LEU A 23 -8.03 29.64 -34.82
CA LEU A 23 -6.66 29.47 -34.35
C LEU A 23 -6.44 30.56 -33.32
N PHE A 24 -6.70 30.29 -32.04
CA PHE A 24 -6.09 30.89 -30.83
C PHE A 24 -6.93 30.52 -29.59
N SER A 25 -6.60 29.37 -28.98
CA SER A 25 -6.78 28.95 -27.57
C SER A 25 -6.72 27.42 -27.59
N SER A 26 -5.84 26.71 -26.90
CA SER A 26 -5.15 26.99 -25.66
C SER A 26 -3.69 26.60 -25.78
N CYS A 27 -2.82 27.48 -25.29
CA CYS A 27 -1.53 27.10 -24.78
C CYS A 27 -1.78 25.95 -23.79
N GLY A 28 -1.21 24.77 -24.02
CA GLY A 28 -1.05 23.79 -22.97
C GLY A 28 -0.10 24.44 -21.97
N THR A 29 -0.64 25.01 -20.92
CA THR A 29 0.13 25.23 -19.70
C THR A 29 0.59 23.84 -19.29
N ASP A 30 1.90 23.59 -19.39
CA ASP A 30 2.56 22.62 -18.54
C ASP A 30 2.19 23.02 -17.11
N SER A 31 1.12 22.41 -16.59
CA SER A 31 0.94 22.33 -15.17
C SER A 31 2.13 21.53 -14.69
N ASN A 32 3.01 22.19 -13.92
CA ASN A 32 3.80 21.48 -12.94
C ASN A 32 2.78 20.83 -11.98
N ASP A 33 2.25 19.66 -12.35
CA ASP A 33 1.46 18.86 -11.44
C ASP A 33 2.42 18.29 -10.40
N ALA A 34 2.28 18.86 -9.22
CA ALA A 34 2.85 18.31 -8.00
C ALA A 34 2.14 16.98 -7.71
N ASN A 35 2.95 15.97 -7.34
CA ASN A 35 2.58 14.61 -6.91
C ASN A 35 2.17 13.64 -8.04
N ASP A 36 3.06 13.38 -9.00
CA ASP A 36 2.93 12.19 -9.84
C ASP A 36 3.30 10.96 -9.00
N VAL A 37 2.31 10.21 -8.54
CA VAL A 37 2.55 8.94 -7.84
C VAL A 37 2.96 7.89 -8.88
N THR A 38 4.15 7.34 -8.73
CA THR A 38 4.72 6.38 -9.68
C THR A 38 4.76 4.96 -9.11
N PHE A 39 4.51 3.99 -9.98
CA PHE A 39 4.58 2.57 -9.69
C PHE A 39 5.53 1.88 -10.67
N SER A 40 6.38 0.99 -10.15
CA SER A 40 7.18 0.05 -10.95
C SER A 40 6.78 -1.36 -10.58
N ASP A 41 6.36 -2.16 -11.58
CA ASP A 41 5.77 -3.49 -11.40
C ASP A 41 4.65 -3.57 -10.34
N GLY A 42 3.87 -2.49 -10.18
CA GLY A 42 2.80 -2.44 -9.18
C GLY A 42 3.28 -2.27 -7.72
N ILE A 43 4.56 -1.95 -7.52
CA ILE A 43 5.12 -1.45 -6.26
C ILE A 43 5.24 0.08 -6.33
N HIS A 44 4.85 0.75 -5.26
CA HIS A 44 4.96 2.20 -5.13
C HIS A 44 6.44 2.62 -5.03
N GLU A 45 6.85 3.68 -5.73
CA GLU A 45 8.28 4.08 -5.82
C GLU A 45 8.94 4.31 -4.46
N GLU A 46 8.25 4.97 -3.52
CA GLU A 46 8.76 5.19 -2.14
C GLU A 46 9.09 3.87 -1.40
N ILE A 47 8.43 2.76 -1.74
CA ILE A 47 8.79 1.44 -1.20
C ILE A 47 10.13 1.00 -1.79
N LEU A 48 10.33 1.21 -3.10
CA LEU A 48 11.55 0.85 -3.84
C LEU A 48 12.75 1.71 -3.45
N GLU A 49 12.53 2.93 -2.95
CA GLU A 49 13.60 3.75 -2.37
C GLU A 49 14.16 3.14 -1.07
N THR A 50 13.37 2.31 -0.37
CA THR A 50 13.77 1.66 0.89
C THR A 50 14.14 0.18 0.72
N LEU A 51 13.43 -0.54 -0.14
CA LEU A 51 13.67 -1.94 -0.45
C LEU A 51 14.11 -2.06 -1.90
N ASP A 52 15.38 -2.41 -2.12
CA ASP A 52 15.82 -2.76 -3.46
C ASP A 52 15.18 -4.08 -3.95
N GLU A 53 15.32 -4.34 -5.24
CA GLU A 53 14.77 -5.54 -5.89
C GLU A 53 15.29 -6.85 -5.27
N GLU A 54 16.53 -6.88 -4.77
CA GLU A 54 17.10 -8.08 -4.12
C GLU A 54 16.42 -8.33 -2.76
N MET A 55 16.14 -7.28 -2.00
CA MET A 55 15.39 -7.36 -0.76
C MET A 55 13.94 -7.77 -0.99
N LEU A 56 13.29 -7.23 -2.03
CA LEU A 56 11.93 -7.65 -2.39
C LEU A 56 11.88 -9.14 -2.81
N ASP A 57 12.82 -9.59 -3.63
CA ASP A 57 12.96 -11.00 -4.02
C ASP A 57 13.14 -11.89 -2.78
N THR A 58 13.99 -11.47 -1.84
CA THR A 58 14.20 -12.16 -0.55
C THR A 58 12.88 -12.26 0.24
N ILE A 59 12.13 -11.17 0.35
CA ILE A 59 10.86 -11.13 1.09
C ILE A 59 9.81 -12.05 0.46
N GLU A 60 9.67 -12.02 -0.87
CA GLU A 60 8.66 -12.81 -1.55
C GLU A 60 9.02 -14.30 -1.63
N HIS A 61 10.28 -14.61 -1.90
CA HIS A 61 10.68 -15.98 -2.27
C HIS A 61 11.38 -16.74 -1.15
N GLU A 62 12.20 -16.09 -0.30
CA GLU A 62 12.79 -16.77 0.85
C GLU A 62 11.89 -16.73 2.07
N LEU A 63 11.25 -15.58 2.31
CA LEU A 63 10.35 -15.38 3.45
C LEU A 63 8.90 -15.74 3.13
N GLU A 64 8.59 -16.14 1.89
CA GLU A 64 7.26 -16.58 1.44
C GLU A 64 6.14 -15.58 1.81
N MET A 65 6.47 -14.28 1.82
CA MET A 65 5.54 -13.21 2.13
C MET A 65 4.74 -12.84 0.88
N PRO A 66 3.41 -13.03 0.87
CA PRO A 66 2.60 -12.62 -0.27
C PRO A 66 2.57 -11.10 -0.38
N ILE A 67 3.05 -10.56 -1.51
CA ILE A 67 2.93 -9.15 -1.86
C ILE A 67 1.89 -9.03 -2.98
N HIS A 68 0.79 -8.36 -2.69
CA HIS A 68 -0.28 -8.08 -3.64
C HIS A 68 0.03 -6.76 -4.37
N ARG A 69 0.79 -6.87 -5.44
CA ARG A 69 1.15 -5.76 -6.33
C ARG A 69 -0.08 -5.16 -7.00
N GLY A 70 -0.04 -3.85 -7.24
CA GLY A 70 -1.10 -3.11 -7.93
C GLY A 70 -1.30 -1.71 -7.37
N SER A 71 -1.96 -0.86 -8.16
CA SER A 71 -2.24 0.54 -7.82
C SER A 71 -3.73 0.78 -7.54
N ASN A 72 -4.49 -0.25 -7.17
CA ASN A 72 -5.92 -0.15 -6.86
C ASN A 72 -6.26 -0.99 -5.62
N PRO A 73 -5.62 -0.70 -4.46
CA PRO A 73 -5.91 -1.42 -3.23
C PRO A 73 -7.35 -1.15 -2.75
N PRO A 74 -7.93 -2.06 -1.95
CA PRO A 74 -9.20 -1.82 -1.28
C PRO A 74 -9.08 -0.61 -0.34
N PHE A 75 -10.18 0.16 -0.21
CA PHE A 75 -10.31 1.16 0.83
C PHE A 75 -10.79 0.51 2.12
N ILE A 76 -9.86 0.17 3.01
CA ILE A 76 -10.09 -0.72 4.15
C ILE A 76 -11.11 -0.13 5.13
N GLU A 77 -10.94 1.11 5.57
CA GLU A 77 -11.86 1.76 6.51
C GLU A 77 -13.29 1.83 5.95
N SER A 78 -13.42 2.16 4.66
CA SER A 78 -14.71 2.20 3.97
C SER A 78 -15.36 0.83 3.84
N PHE A 79 -14.57 -0.24 3.61
CA PHE A 79 -15.08 -1.60 3.49
C PHE A 79 -15.77 -2.08 4.78
N TYR A 80 -15.18 -1.77 5.94
CA TYR A 80 -15.68 -2.24 7.23
C TYR A 80 -16.68 -1.30 7.91
N GLY A 81 -16.82 -0.08 7.40
CA GLY A 81 -17.85 0.88 7.80
C GLY A 81 -17.88 1.10 9.30
N ASP A 82 -19.00 0.77 9.94
CA ASP A 82 -19.23 0.99 11.37
C ASP A 82 -18.24 0.25 12.31
N HIS A 83 -17.50 -0.75 11.81
CA HIS A 83 -16.45 -1.42 12.59
C HIS A 83 -15.14 -0.62 12.64
N ALA A 84 -14.92 0.31 11.69
CA ALA A 84 -13.81 1.24 11.74
C ALA A 84 -14.17 2.35 12.76
N GLY A 85 -13.54 2.30 13.93
CA GLY A 85 -13.69 3.34 14.94
C GLY A 85 -12.98 4.64 14.53
N SER A 86 -13.05 5.66 15.39
CA SER A 86 -12.28 6.90 15.20
C SER A 86 -10.78 6.68 15.11
N ASP A 87 -10.30 5.56 15.64
CA ASP A 87 -8.89 5.21 15.75
C ASP A 87 -8.47 4.21 14.66
N GLY A 88 -9.36 3.92 13.69
CA GLY A 88 -9.17 2.92 12.64
C GLY A 88 -9.79 1.56 12.95
N ILE A 89 -9.40 0.57 12.16
CA ILE A 89 -9.80 -0.83 12.33
C ILE A 89 -8.62 -1.68 12.79
N THR A 90 -8.87 -2.52 13.80
CA THR A 90 -7.86 -3.44 14.34
C THR A 90 -8.16 -4.87 13.91
N PHE A 91 -7.12 -5.57 13.47
CA PHE A 91 -7.12 -6.99 13.19
C PHE A 91 -6.18 -7.71 14.14
N VAL A 92 -6.50 -8.95 14.50
CA VAL A 92 -5.65 -9.79 15.34
C VAL A 92 -5.31 -11.09 14.61
N MET A 93 -4.02 -11.44 14.58
CA MET A 93 -3.56 -12.77 14.21
C MET A 93 -3.36 -13.60 15.49
N ALA A 94 -4.24 -14.56 15.74
CA ALA A 94 -4.30 -15.34 16.99
C ALA A 94 -4.83 -16.77 16.73
N PRO A 95 -3.96 -17.79 16.65
CA PRO A 95 -2.54 -17.73 17.00
C PRO A 95 -1.69 -17.15 15.87
N ASN A 96 -0.72 -16.31 16.24
CA ASN A 96 0.30 -15.82 15.31
C ASN A 96 1.40 -16.89 15.13
N ILE A 97 1.48 -17.49 13.95
CA ILE A 97 2.38 -18.62 13.65
C ILE A 97 3.51 -18.16 12.74
N ARG A 98 4.77 -18.43 13.10
CA ARG A 98 5.89 -18.16 12.20
C ARG A 98 5.87 -19.11 11.01
N LYS A 99 5.75 -18.56 9.82
CA LYS A 99 5.75 -19.28 8.55
C LYS A 99 7.17 -19.54 8.05
N SER A 100 7.97 -18.49 7.88
CA SER A 100 9.33 -18.58 7.34
C SER A 100 10.30 -17.60 8.05
N THR A 101 11.59 -17.90 7.94
CA THR A 101 12.69 -17.03 8.36
C THR A 101 13.97 -17.37 7.62
N ASN A 102 14.75 -16.35 7.27
CA ASN A 102 16.12 -16.49 6.79
C ASN A 102 17.15 -15.99 7.82
N VAL A 103 16.74 -15.78 9.08
CA VAL A 103 17.61 -15.38 10.18
C VAL A 103 18.48 -16.58 10.57
N PRO A 104 19.82 -16.53 10.47
CA PRO A 104 20.66 -17.72 10.66
C PRO A 104 20.60 -18.38 12.04
N THR A 105 20.20 -17.62 13.06
CA THR A 105 20.10 -18.10 14.45
C THR A 105 18.74 -18.70 14.79
N ASP A 106 17.75 -18.52 13.91
CA ASP A 106 16.43 -19.05 14.13
C ASP A 106 16.39 -20.56 13.84
N PRO A 107 15.56 -21.33 14.55
CA PRO A 107 15.27 -22.71 14.16
C PRO A 107 14.70 -22.73 12.73
N PRO A 108 15.14 -23.66 11.86
CA PRO A 108 14.74 -23.67 10.44
C PRO A 108 13.28 -24.07 10.21
N GLU A 109 12.60 -24.64 11.21
CA GLU A 109 11.24 -25.15 11.07
C GLU A 109 10.21 -24.03 11.27
N GLY A 110 9.28 -23.86 10.33
CA GLY A 110 8.06 -23.07 10.53
C GLY A 110 7.10 -23.71 11.54
N GLY A 111 5.98 -23.03 11.83
CA GLY A 111 4.92 -23.56 12.69
C GLY A 111 5.04 -23.22 14.18
N GLN A 112 6.09 -22.51 14.59
CA GLN A 112 6.21 -22.04 15.96
C GLN A 112 5.18 -20.94 16.24
N GLN A 113 4.40 -21.09 17.30
CA GLN A 113 3.49 -20.06 17.80
C GLN A 113 4.25 -18.95 18.54
N PHE A 114 3.90 -17.71 18.23
CA PHE A 114 4.34 -16.48 18.89
C PHE A 114 3.17 -15.82 19.62
N LEU A 115 3.42 -14.68 20.26
CA LEU A 115 2.32 -13.90 20.83
C LEU A 115 1.46 -13.34 19.70
N ASP A 116 0.18 -13.19 20.01
CA ASP A 116 -0.80 -12.64 19.10
C ASP A 116 -0.33 -11.28 18.55
N ASN A 117 -0.61 -11.07 17.28
CA ASN A 117 -0.15 -9.88 16.56
C ASN A 117 -1.35 -9.00 16.24
N TYR A 118 -1.40 -7.81 16.84
CA TYR A 118 -2.45 -6.84 16.58
C TYR A 118 -1.93 -5.81 15.59
N VAL A 119 -2.70 -5.58 14.52
CA VAL A 119 -2.43 -4.57 13.50
C VAL A 119 -3.62 -3.64 13.43
N ARG A 120 -3.39 -2.34 13.46
CA ARG A 120 -4.43 -1.33 13.28
C ARG A 120 -4.09 -0.44 12.10
N LEU A 121 -5.07 -0.28 11.24
CA LEU A 121 -4.99 0.50 10.00
C LEU A 121 -5.97 1.66 10.09
N SER A 122 -5.50 2.86 9.77
CA SER A 122 -6.31 4.09 9.82
C SER A 122 -5.85 5.11 8.80
N ASN A 123 -6.68 6.15 8.58
CA ASN A 123 -6.33 7.35 7.81
C ASN A 123 -5.79 7.02 6.41
N GLN A 124 -6.40 6.04 5.73
CA GLN A 124 -5.99 5.68 4.38
C GLN A 124 -6.26 6.85 3.43
N ASN A 125 -5.23 7.26 2.69
CA ASN A 125 -5.33 8.27 1.65
C ASN A 125 -5.16 7.59 0.28
N PRO A 126 -6.25 7.39 -0.49
CA PRO A 126 -6.19 6.71 -1.77
C PRO A 126 -5.47 7.50 -2.86
N ASP A 127 -5.37 8.83 -2.73
CA ASP A 127 -4.70 9.67 -3.72
C ASP A 127 -3.17 9.60 -3.57
N LEU A 128 -2.68 9.34 -2.35
CA LEU A 128 -1.25 9.24 -2.03
C LEU A 128 -0.80 7.81 -1.73
N TYR A 129 -1.72 6.85 -1.74
CA TYR A 129 -1.47 5.45 -1.36
C TYR A 129 -0.84 5.29 0.02
N THR A 130 -1.10 6.22 0.93
CA THR A 130 -0.61 6.16 2.31
C THR A 130 -1.67 5.61 3.23
N ILE A 131 -1.21 5.02 4.34
CA ILE A 131 -2.07 4.54 5.42
C ILE A 131 -1.29 4.67 6.73
N ASP A 132 -1.99 4.86 7.85
CA ASP A 132 -1.36 4.73 9.16
C ASP A 132 -1.33 3.25 9.54
N PHE A 133 -0.19 2.82 10.05
CA PHE A 133 0.06 1.44 10.46
C PHE A 133 0.54 1.41 11.91
N ASP A 134 -0.32 0.90 12.78
CA ASP A 134 0.01 0.62 14.17
C ASP A 134 0.13 -0.88 14.37
N ARG A 135 1.14 -1.29 15.13
CA ARG A 135 1.33 -2.70 15.50
C ARG A 135 1.56 -2.83 16.99
N ARG A 136 0.95 -3.85 17.59
CA ARG A 136 1.28 -4.29 18.95
C ARG A 136 1.53 -5.78 19.00
N HIS A 137 2.75 -6.11 19.44
CA HIS A 137 3.07 -7.34 20.14
C HIS A 137 3.07 -6.98 21.64
N ILE A 138 2.79 -7.89 22.58
CA ILE A 138 2.55 -7.55 24.02
C ILE A 138 3.66 -6.68 24.68
N ASP A 139 4.85 -6.59 24.07
CA ASP A 139 5.91 -5.66 24.48
C ASP A 139 5.84 -4.30 23.76
N ARG A 140 5.93 -3.25 24.58
CA ARG A 140 5.82 -1.82 24.23
C ARG A 140 7.11 -1.31 23.58
N GLU A 141 7.34 -1.59 22.31
CA GLU A 141 8.23 -0.74 21.51
C GLU A 141 7.36 0.25 20.72
N PRO A 142 7.41 1.56 21.03
CA PRO A 142 6.66 2.55 20.27
C PRO A 142 7.14 2.55 18.81
N PHE A 143 6.18 2.39 17.89
CA PHE A 143 6.42 2.52 16.46
C PHE A 143 6.53 4.02 16.12
N TYR A 144 7.73 4.46 15.78
CA TYR A 144 7.96 5.77 15.14
C TYR A 144 8.23 5.50 13.67
N GLY A 145 7.17 5.39 12.87
CA GLY A 145 7.28 5.12 11.44
C GLY A 145 7.55 6.39 10.62
N SER A 146 8.23 6.23 9.48
CA SER A 146 8.41 7.29 8.47
C SER A 146 7.23 7.40 7.50
N GLY A 147 6.20 6.58 7.67
CA GLY A 147 5.06 6.45 6.78
C GLY A 147 4.77 4.99 6.49
N ALA A 148 3.53 4.69 6.07
CA ALA A 148 3.20 3.41 5.48
C ALA A 148 2.44 3.60 4.18
N TYR A 149 2.67 2.68 3.25
CA TYR A 149 2.09 2.68 1.92
C TYR A 149 1.22 1.46 1.74
N ILE A 150 0.11 1.59 1.04
CA ILE A 150 -0.79 0.50 0.70
C ILE A 150 -0.84 0.31 -0.81
N ILE A 151 -0.56 -0.91 -1.25
CA ILE A 151 -0.65 -1.36 -2.64
C ILE A 151 -1.60 -2.54 -2.73
N GLY A 152 -2.10 -2.85 -3.92
CA GLY A 152 -3.09 -3.90 -4.09
C GLY A 152 -3.91 -3.82 -5.35
N GLU A 153 -4.77 -4.80 -5.50
CA GLU A 153 -5.77 -4.87 -6.55
C GLU A 153 -7.05 -5.52 -6.01
N ASP A 154 -8.20 -4.98 -6.39
CA ASP A 154 -9.52 -5.41 -5.95
C ASP A 154 -9.65 -5.47 -4.41
N ASN A 155 -9.76 -6.67 -3.84
CA ASN A 155 -9.86 -6.91 -2.41
C ASN A 155 -8.55 -7.39 -1.76
N ARG A 156 -7.46 -7.44 -2.53
CA ARG A 156 -6.14 -7.88 -2.06
C ARG A 156 -5.27 -6.66 -1.80
N PHE A 157 -4.50 -6.68 -0.73
CA PHE A 157 -3.64 -5.55 -0.38
C PHE A 157 -2.34 -5.98 0.30
N SER A 158 -1.34 -5.11 0.24
CA SER A 158 -0.15 -5.18 1.06
C SER A 158 0.17 -3.78 1.59
N VAL A 159 0.30 -3.66 2.90
CA VAL A 159 0.78 -2.45 3.58
C VAL A 159 2.26 -2.61 3.88
N PHE A 160 3.06 -1.62 3.50
CA PHE A 160 4.49 -1.51 3.76
C PHE A 160 4.72 -0.35 4.73
N ALA A 161 5.10 -0.66 5.96
CA ALA A 161 5.32 0.32 7.01
C ALA A 161 6.81 0.41 7.38
N ILE A 162 7.42 1.54 7.05
CA ILE A 162 8.83 1.81 7.31
C ILE A 162 8.98 2.24 8.77
N GLN A 163 9.77 1.50 9.53
CA GLN A 163 10.05 1.78 10.93
C GLN A 163 11.50 2.18 11.12
N MET A 164 11.70 3.36 11.71
CA MET A 164 13.01 3.80 12.20
C MET A 164 13.09 3.56 13.70
N SER A 165 14.15 2.87 14.14
CA SER A 165 14.39 2.55 15.54
C SER A 165 15.72 3.15 15.99
N ASP A 166 15.67 4.19 16.81
CA ASP A 166 16.86 4.76 17.45
C ASP A 166 17.31 3.85 18.60
N ARG A 167 18.55 3.36 18.52
CA ARG A 167 19.18 2.57 19.57
C ARG A 167 20.60 3.09 19.83
N PRO A 168 21.18 2.79 21.00
CA PRO A 168 22.58 3.10 21.24
C PRO A 168 23.47 2.53 20.13
N GLY A 169 24.12 3.43 19.38
CA GLY A 169 25.03 3.08 18.28
C GLY A 169 24.52 3.39 16.88
N GLY A 170 23.22 3.69 16.68
CA GLY A 170 22.70 4.03 15.36
C GLY A 170 21.17 4.00 15.24
N VAL A 171 20.69 4.32 14.03
CA VAL A 171 19.27 4.23 13.67
C VAL A 171 19.08 3.03 12.75
N ALA A 172 18.28 2.07 13.18
CA ALA A 172 17.90 0.94 12.37
C ALA A 172 16.65 1.25 11.54
N ILE A 173 16.62 0.76 10.30
CA ILE A 173 15.51 0.79 9.38
C ILE A 173 15.00 -0.64 9.20
N SER A 174 13.71 -0.83 9.46
CA SER A 174 13.03 -2.10 9.23
C SER A 174 11.74 -1.88 8.45
N MET A 175 11.39 -2.86 7.63
CA MET A 175 10.12 -2.92 6.94
C MET A 175 9.18 -3.87 7.69
N ASN A 176 8.01 -3.36 8.01
CA ASN A 176 6.89 -4.16 8.49
C ASN A 176 5.89 -4.30 7.34
N ILE A 177 5.51 -5.52 6.99
CA ILE A 177 4.58 -5.78 5.90
C ILE A 177 3.36 -6.50 6.45
N PHE A 178 2.16 -6.01 6.14
CA PHE A 178 0.90 -6.71 6.45
C PHE A 178 0.11 -6.89 5.16
N SER A 179 -0.27 -8.12 4.85
CA SER A 179 -0.86 -8.48 3.57
C SER A 179 -1.99 -9.47 3.73
N GLY A 180 -2.93 -9.44 2.81
CA GLY A 180 -4.00 -10.42 2.76
C GLY A 180 -5.18 -9.96 1.91
N ILE A 181 -6.33 -10.57 2.17
CA ILE A 181 -7.54 -10.42 1.39
C ILE A 181 -8.66 -9.89 2.29
N VAL A 182 -9.20 -8.73 1.96
CA VAL A 182 -10.32 -8.13 2.68
C VAL A 182 -11.57 -9.01 2.50
N SER A 183 -12.21 -9.37 3.61
CA SER A 183 -13.42 -10.19 3.67
C SER A 183 -14.43 -9.63 4.69
N ALA A 184 -15.66 -10.17 4.71
CA ALA A 184 -16.68 -9.74 5.67
C ALA A 184 -16.34 -10.07 7.14
N HIS A 185 -15.40 -10.98 7.40
CA HIS A 185 -15.07 -11.45 8.76
C HIS A 185 -13.71 -10.93 9.27
N GLY A 186 -12.96 -10.21 8.43
CA GLY A 186 -11.59 -9.80 8.72
C GLY A 186 -10.68 -10.00 7.50
N ILE A 187 -9.37 -10.13 7.72
CA ILE A 187 -8.41 -10.33 6.64
C ILE A 187 -8.15 -11.82 6.46
N GLU A 188 -8.64 -12.40 5.37
CA GLU A 188 -8.32 -13.78 4.96
C GLU A 188 -6.87 -13.86 4.46
N GLU A 189 -6.24 -15.03 4.67
CA GLU A 189 -4.84 -15.27 4.29
C GLU A 189 -3.91 -14.20 4.86
N ALA A 190 -4.18 -13.74 6.09
CA ALA A 190 -3.42 -12.67 6.73
C ALA A 190 -1.97 -13.11 6.98
N HIS A 191 -1.04 -12.33 6.44
CA HIS A 191 0.39 -12.48 6.66
C HIS A 191 0.98 -11.21 7.23
N TYR A 192 2.00 -11.37 8.07
CA TYR A 192 2.82 -10.29 8.58
C TYR A 192 4.29 -10.63 8.39
N ALA A 193 5.10 -9.67 7.96
CA ALA A 193 6.55 -9.80 7.92
C ALA A 193 7.23 -8.68 8.69
N PHE A 194 8.33 -9.03 9.36
CA PHE A 194 9.35 -8.11 9.85
C PHE A 194 10.64 -8.37 9.08
N PHE A 195 11.18 -7.34 8.44
CA PHE A 195 12.42 -7.40 7.67
C PHE A 195 13.35 -6.28 8.09
N LEU A 196 14.60 -6.61 8.42
CA LEU A 196 15.59 -5.60 8.76
C LEU A 196 16.35 -5.17 7.51
N VAL A 197 16.14 -3.91 7.11
CA VAL A 197 16.80 -3.30 5.95
C VAL A 197 18.24 -2.94 6.31
N ASP A 198 18.39 -2.12 7.35
CA ASP A 198 19.70 -1.70 7.85
C ASP A 198 19.65 -1.51 9.36
N ASN A 199 20.63 -2.01 10.11
CA ASN A 199 20.76 -1.75 11.54
C ASN A 199 21.43 -0.40 11.86
N GLY A 200 22.01 0.28 10.86
CA GLY A 200 22.68 1.57 11.04
C GLY A 200 23.84 1.54 12.04
N GLY A 201 24.44 0.36 12.29
CA GLY A 201 25.46 0.15 13.31
C GLY A 201 24.95 -0.12 14.73
N ALA A 202 23.62 -0.11 14.93
CA ALA A 202 23.02 -0.45 16.22
C ALA A 202 23.13 -1.96 16.53
N SER A 203 23.29 -2.27 17.82
CA SER A 203 23.35 -3.66 18.29
C SER A 203 21.98 -4.21 18.70
N GLY A 204 21.84 -5.54 18.71
CA GLY A 204 20.63 -6.22 19.19
C GLY A 204 19.52 -6.41 18.15
N PHE A 205 19.83 -6.18 16.87
CA PHE A 205 18.96 -6.54 15.75
C PHE A 205 19.37 -7.89 15.14
N ILE A 206 18.48 -8.47 14.34
CA ILE A 206 18.85 -9.56 13.40
C ILE A 206 19.85 -9.03 12.36
N PRO A 207 20.50 -9.89 11.53
CA PRO A 207 21.34 -9.40 10.45
C PRO A 207 20.56 -8.55 9.43
N ASN A 208 21.22 -7.58 8.80
CA ASN A 208 20.64 -6.82 7.67
C ASN A 208 20.26 -7.79 6.55
N GLY A 209 19.20 -7.47 5.81
CA GLY A 209 18.69 -8.31 4.73
C GLY A 209 17.98 -9.59 5.21
N THR A 210 17.66 -9.70 6.50
CA THR A 210 16.97 -10.86 7.06
C THR A 210 15.65 -10.50 7.72
N GLY A 211 14.77 -11.49 7.85
CA GLY A 211 13.45 -11.28 8.40
C GLY A 211 12.74 -12.56 8.83
N ARG A 212 11.48 -12.36 9.21
CA ARG A 212 10.54 -13.38 9.63
C ARG A 212 9.17 -13.06 9.05
N THR A 213 8.50 -14.07 8.54
CA THR A 213 7.10 -14.01 8.12
C THR A 213 6.26 -14.85 9.06
N PHE A 214 5.04 -14.38 9.30
CA PHE A 214 4.05 -14.98 10.14
C PHE A 214 2.72 -15.04 9.40
N GLU A 215 1.89 -16.01 9.77
CA GLU A 215 0.54 -16.19 9.29
C GLU A 215 -0.42 -16.35 10.47
N ASP A 216 -1.69 -16.02 10.26
CA ASP A 216 -2.72 -16.38 11.21
C ASP A 216 -2.99 -17.88 11.16
N GLY A 217 -2.94 -18.56 12.30
CA GLY A 217 -3.07 -20.01 12.38
C GLY A 217 -4.49 -20.54 12.15
N GLU A 218 -5.51 -19.67 12.13
CA GLU A 218 -6.89 -20.00 11.73
C GLU A 218 -7.20 -19.55 10.30
N GLY A 219 -6.22 -18.91 9.63
CA GLY A 219 -6.30 -18.43 8.25
C GLY A 219 -7.04 -17.10 8.09
N ILE A 220 -7.45 -16.46 9.19
CA ILE A 220 -8.15 -15.18 9.18
C ILE A 220 -7.75 -14.31 10.35
N ALA A 221 -7.26 -13.10 10.07
CA ALA A 221 -7.09 -12.09 11.11
C ALA A 221 -8.44 -11.41 11.38
N GLU A 222 -9.09 -11.78 12.48
CA GLU A 222 -10.41 -11.28 12.86
C GLU A 222 -10.36 -9.80 13.27
N ILE A 223 -11.49 -9.12 13.09
CA ILE A 223 -11.69 -7.77 13.62
C ILE A 223 -11.67 -7.84 15.15
N SER A 224 -10.83 -7.02 15.78
CA SER A 224 -10.64 -6.97 17.23
C SER A 224 -10.73 -5.55 17.76
N VAL A 225 -10.78 -5.43 19.09
CA VAL A 225 -10.44 -4.20 19.79
C VAL A 225 -8.93 -4.06 19.91
N TRP A 226 -8.44 -2.82 19.91
CA TRP A 226 -7.04 -2.55 20.20
C TRP A 226 -6.72 -2.94 21.65
N PRO A 227 -5.69 -3.76 21.91
CA PRO A 227 -5.33 -4.15 23.27
C PRO A 227 -4.80 -2.94 24.06
N GLU A 228 -5.15 -2.84 25.35
CA GLU A 228 -4.67 -1.78 26.28
C GLU A 228 -3.22 -1.94 26.71
#